data_AF-A0A520E790-F1
#
_entry.id   AF-A0A520E790-F1
#
_cell.length_a   1.000
_cell.length_b   1.000
_cell.length_c   1.000
_cell.angle_alpha   90.00
_cell.angle_beta   90.00
_cell.angle_gamma   90.00
#
_symmetry.space_group_name_H-M   'P 1'
#
loop_
_entity.id
_entity.type
_entity.pdbx_description
1 polymer ?
#
loop_
_entity_poly.entity_id
_entity_poly.type
_entity_poly.pdbx_seq_one_letter_code
_entity_poly.pdbx_strand_id
1 'polypeptide(L)'
;MQTQFYISSIFTYNSVNCQLLLKMTQPNKSEKSIYLALAYRFTLLLVLYAVCRLGFYLANLSLFNHLNFSEILYIFAGGIKFDIVALLYINSLFIVLQAIPFPFRYRTGYQKFCKWLFIITNSLGILANFSDFAYYRYTLKRTTASVFSQFSNEQNKLKLTIDFLEDYWFLVIIFIAFIWAFIKLYDIIKVQKA
;
A
#
# COMPACT_ATOMS: atom_id res chain seq x y z
N MET A 1 55.10 14.86 -40.89
CA MET A 1 54.63 15.26 -39.53
C MET A 1 53.23 15.87 -39.52
N GLN A 2 52.82 16.69 -40.50
CA GLN A 2 51.49 17.34 -40.50
C GLN A 2 50.29 16.39 -40.73
N THR A 3 50.45 15.31 -41.50
CA THR A 3 49.38 14.33 -41.77
C THR A 3 48.98 13.51 -40.54
N GLN A 4 49.92 13.19 -39.65
CA GLN A 4 49.63 12.46 -38.41
C GLN A 4 48.78 13.29 -37.43
N PHE A 5 49.00 14.62 -37.42
CA PHE A 5 48.28 15.56 -36.55
C PHE A 5 46.81 15.76 -36.98
N TYR A 6 46.56 15.78 -38.29
CA TYR A 6 45.19 15.87 -38.83
C TYR A 6 44.37 14.61 -38.55
N ILE A 7 44.98 13.43 -38.62
CA ILE A 7 44.27 12.16 -38.33
C ILE A 7 43.94 12.03 -36.84
N SER A 8 44.87 12.43 -35.95
CA SER A 8 44.64 12.44 -34.49
C SER A 8 43.50 13.40 -34.07
N SER A 9 43.45 14.60 -34.67
CA SER A 9 42.40 15.59 -34.38
C SER A 9 41.01 15.15 -34.86
N ILE A 10 40.91 14.51 -36.03
CA ILE A 10 39.63 13.95 -36.53
C ILE A 10 39.14 12.79 -35.64
N PHE A 11 40.05 11.91 -35.18
CA PHE A 11 39.70 10.79 -34.30
C PHE A 11 39.21 11.27 -32.93
N THR A 12 39.83 12.33 -32.41
CA THR A 12 39.43 12.95 -31.14
C THR A 12 38.06 13.63 -31.26
N TYR A 13 37.79 14.32 -32.37
CA TYR A 13 36.49 14.98 -32.62
C TYR A 13 35.32 13.98 -32.70
N ASN A 14 35.50 12.85 -33.41
CA ASN A 14 34.49 11.80 -33.51
C ASN A 14 34.25 11.06 -32.19
N SER A 15 35.29 10.83 -31.40
CA SER A 15 35.17 10.19 -30.08
C SER A 15 34.33 11.04 -29.10
N VAL A 16 34.59 12.35 -29.05
CA VAL A 16 33.85 13.29 -28.19
C VAL A 16 32.39 13.44 -28.63
N ASN A 17 32.11 13.52 -29.93
CA ASN A 17 30.74 13.57 -30.46
C ASN A 17 29.97 12.25 -30.21
N CYS A 18 30.64 11.10 -30.30
CA CYS A 18 30.03 9.80 -30.00
C CYS A 18 29.68 9.68 -28.50
N GLN A 19 30.54 10.18 -27.61
CA GLN A 19 30.24 10.28 -26.17
C GLN A 19 29.11 11.27 -25.86
N LEU A 20 29.03 12.40 -26.58
CA LEU A 20 27.93 13.36 -26.47
C LEU A 20 26.59 12.78 -26.94
N LEU A 21 26.58 12.08 -28.07
CA LEU A 21 25.39 11.40 -28.61
C LEU A 21 24.91 10.28 -27.68
N LEU A 22 25.82 9.46 -27.13
CA LEU A 22 25.48 8.41 -26.16
C LEU A 22 24.94 8.96 -24.83
N LYS A 23 25.30 10.19 -24.46
CA LYS A 23 24.79 10.87 -23.27
C LYS A 23 23.38 11.45 -23.48
N MET A 24 23.03 11.82 -24.72
CA MET A 24 21.68 12.30 -25.09
C MET A 24 20.66 11.16 -25.27
N THR A 25 21.10 9.93 -25.55
CA THR A 25 20.23 8.74 -25.69
C THR A 25 20.14 7.87 -24.45
N GLN A 26 20.58 8.33 -23.28
CA GLN A 26 20.30 7.62 -22.04
C GLN A 26 18.80 7.77 -21.73
N PRO A 27 17.98 6.70 -21.77
CA PRO A 27 16.59 6.80 -21.38
C PRO A 27 16.54 7.31 -19.96
N ASN A 28 15.99 8.52 -19.83
CA ASN A 28 15.93 9.27 -18.59
C ASN A 28 15.41 8.34 -17.49
N LYS A 29 16.19 8.24 -16.40
CA LYS A 29 16.02 7.28 -15.31
C LYS A 29 14.69 7.56 -14.61
N SER A 30 13.61 7.02 -15.18
CA SER A 30 12.20 7.12 -14.77
C SER A 30 11.98 8.14 -13.66
N GLU A 31 11.95 9.42 -14.04
CA GLU A 31 11.37 10.47 -13.20
C GLU A 31 9.87 10.14 -13.10
N LYS A 32 9.53 9.20 -12.22
CA LYS A 32 8.14 8.84 -11.99
C LYS A 32 7.48 10.06 -11.40
N SER A 33 6.61 10.68 -12.18
CA SER A 33 5.72 11.75 -11.74
C SER A 33 5.15 11.39 -10.36
N ILE A 34 5.14 12.35 -9.44
CA ILE A 34 4.65 12.19 -8.07
C ILE A 34 3.26 11.51 -8.05
N TYR A 35 2.45 11.79 -9.06
CA TYR A 35 1.13 11.18 -9.26
C TYR A 35 1.20 9.69 -9.60
N LEU A 36 2.17 9.25 -10.40
CA LEU A 36 2.39 7.82 -10.69
C LEU A 36 2.84 7.06 -9.44
N ALA A 37 3.70 7.66 -8.62
CA ALA A 37 4.11 7.05 -7.35
C ALA A 37 2.92 6.93 -6.37
N LEU A 38 2.05 7.95 -6.33
CA LEU A 38 0.83 7.91 -5.52
C LEU A 38 -0.15 6.84 -6.03
N ALA A 39 -0.41 6.79 -7.34
CA ALA A 39 -1.27 5.79 -7.96
C ALA A 39 -0.77 4.37 -7.67
N TYR A 40 0.54 4.11 -7.81
CA TYR A 40 1.11 2.81 -7.46
C TYR A 40 0.85 2.41 -6.01
N ARG A 41 1.01 3.34 -5.06
CA ARG A 41 0.78 3.07 -3.62
C ARG A 41 -0.69 2.73 -3.35
N PHE A 42 -1.62 3.43 -3.98
CA PHE A 42 -3.05 3.15 -3.87
C PHE A 42 -3.42 1.80 -4.50
N THR A 43 -2.90 1.49 -5.68
CA THR A 43 -3.14 0.20 -6.33
C THR A 43 -2.59 -0.96 -5.50
N LEU A 44 -1.40 -0.79 -4.93
CA LEU A 44 -0.79 -1.77 -4.02
C LEU A 44 -1.67 -2.01 -2.79
N LEU A 45 -2.20 -0.95 -2.18
CA LEU A 45 -3.14 -1.07 -1.06
C LEU A 45 -4.42 -1.81 -1.45
N LEU A 46 -4.98 -1.51 -2.62
CA LEU A 46 -6.17 -2.22 -3.12
C LEU A 46 -5.90 -3.71 -3.31
N VAL A 47 -4.74 -4.08 -3.85
CA VAL A 47 -4.34 -5.48 -3.97
C VAL A 47 -4.22 -6.13 -2.60
N LEU A 48 -3.57 -5.46 -1.63
CA LEU A 48 -3.47 -5.97 -0.27
C LEU A 48 -4.84 -6.21 0.37
N TYR A 49 -5.77 -5.26 0.25
CA TYR A 49 -7.13 -5.37 0.78
C TYR A 49 -7.91 -6.48 0.08
N ALA A 50 -7.76 -6.63 -1.24
CA ALA A 50 -8.37 -7.72 -1.99
C ALA A 50 -7.85 -9.09 -1.53
N VAL A 51 -6.55 -9.23 -1.26
CA VAL A 51 -5.97 -10.46 -0.71
C VAL A 51 -6.51 -10.74 0.69
N CYS A 52 -6.62 -9.71 1.55
CA CYS A 52 -7.25 -9.86 2.86
C CYS A 52 -8.70 -10.34 2.72
N ARG A 53 -9.49 -9.77 1.81
CA ARG A 53 -10.86 -10.22 1.58
C ARG A 53 -10.93 -11.66 1.06
N LEU A 54 -10.04 -12.03 0.16
CA LEU A 54 -9.94 -13.41 -0.33
C LEU A 54 -9.63 -14.37 0.82
N GLY A 55 -8.67 -14.02 1.68
CA GLY A 55 -8.38 -14.76 2.90
C GLY A 55 -9.61 -14.90 3.79
N PHE A 56 -10.40 -13.83 3.95
CA PHE A 56 -11.61 -13.83 4.77
C PHE A 56 -12.66 -14.80 4.21
N TYR A 57 -12.86 -14.78 2.89
CA TYR A 57 -13.75 -15.69 2.19
C TYR A 57 -13.30 -17.14 2.36
N LEU A 58 -12.00 -17.43 2.18
CA LEU A 58 -11.44 -18.77 2.33
C LEU A 58 -11.55 -19.30 3.78
N ALA A 59 -11.35 -18.44 4.77
CA ALA A 59 -11.48 -18.80 6.18
C ALA A 59 -12.94 -19.10 6.59
N ASN A 60 -13.91 -18.57 5.84
CA ASN A 60 -15.34 -18.65 6.15
C ASN A 60 -16.14 -19.35 5.04
N LEU A 61 -15.51 -20.21 4.24
CA LEU A 61 -16.19 -20.92 3.13
C LEU A 61 -17.46 -21.62 3.57
N SER A 62 -17.45 -22.22 4.77
CA SER A 62 -18.60 -22.92 5.34
C SER A 62 -19.85 -22.06 5.47
N LEU A 63 -19.70 -20.75 5.67
CA LEU A 63 -20.80 -19.78 5.78
C LEU A 63 -21.38 -19.39 4.41
N PHE A 64 -20.57 -19.45 3.36
CA PHE A 64 -20.94 -19.02 2.00
C PHE A 64 -21.34 -20.16 1.07
N ASN A 65 -21.39 -21.40 1.56
CA ASN A 65 -21.76 -22.60 0.80
C ASN A 65 -23.14 -22.55 0.11
N HIS A 66 -24.01 -21.63 0.52
CA HIS A 66 -25.35 -21.44 -0.06
C HIS A 66 -25.37 -20.48 -1.26
N LEU A 67 -24.25 -19.82 -1.57
CA LEU A 67 -24.16 -18.83 -2.65
C LEU A 67 -23.58 -19.42 -3.92
N ASN A 68 -24.12 -19.01 -5.07
CA ASN A 68 -23.58 -19.37 -6.37
C ASN A 68 -22.29 -18.60 -6.67
N PHE A 69 -21.39 -19.16 -7.48
CA PHE A 69 -20.12 -18.52 -7.85
C PHE A 69 -20.31 -17.10 -8.44
N SER A 70 -21.35 -16.90 -9.25
CA SER A 70 -21.71 -15.59 -9.81
C SER A 70 -22.11 -14.56 -8.75
N GLU A 71 -22.81 -14.99 -7.69
CA GLU A 71 -23.20 -14.13 -6.56
C GLU A 71 -21.98 -13.75 -5.73
N ILE A 72 -21.05 -14.70 -5.53
CA ILE A 72 -19.79 -14.47 -4.82
C ILE A 72 -18.94 -13.44 -5.58
N LEU A 73 -18.84 -13.55 -6.91
CA LEU A 73 -18.16 -12.54 -7.72
C LEU A 73 -18.83 -11.17 -7.66
N TYR A 74 -20.17 -11.11 -7.68
CA TYR A 74 -20.91 -9.87 -7.55
C TYR A 74 -20.68 -9.19 -6.19
N ILE A 75 -20.71 -9.96 -5.09
CA ILE A 75 -20.40 -9.47 -3.74
C ILE A 75 -18.94 -9.03 -3.64
N PHE A 76 -18.01 -9.78 -4.24
CA PHE A 76 -16.60 -9.41 -4.25
C PHE A 76 -16.36 -8.10 -5.01
N ALA A 77 -17.00 -7.91 -6.17
CA ALA A 77 -16.94 -6.68 -6.95
C ALA A 77 -17.56 -5.48 -6.20
N GLY A 78 -18.71 -5.69 -5.55
CA GLY A 78 -19.31 -4.68 -4.66
C GLY A 78 -18.41 -4.33 -3.49
N GLY A 79 -17.75 -5.34 -2.92
CA GLY A 79 -16.78 -5.16 -1.86
C GLY A 79 -15.58 -4.31 -2.29
N ILE A 80 -15.04 -4.50 -3.51
CA ILE A 80 -13.89 -3.72 -3.98
C ILE A 80 -14.23 -2.23 -3.99
N LYS A 81 -15.46 -1.88 -4.40
CA LYS A 81 -15.94 -0.48 -4.35
C LYS A 81 -15.92 0.05 -2.92
N PHE A 82 -16.32 -0.76 -1.95
CA PHE A 82 -16.28 -0.39 -0.54
C PHE A 82 -14.84 -0.19 -0.03
N ASP A 83 -13.90 -1.05 -0.44
CA ASP A 83 -12.48 -0.91 -0.05
C ASP A 83 -11.85 0.35 -0.64
N ILE A 84 -12.21 0.71 -1.88
CA ILE A 84 -11.75 1.96 -2.50
C ILE A 84 -12.18 3.16 -1.66
N VAL A 85 -13.46 3.21 -1.26
CA VAL A 85 -13.98 4.32 -0.43
C VAL A 85 -13.29 4.32 0.93
N ALA A 86 -13.15 3.17 1.59
CA ALA A 86 -12.46 3.06 2.87
C ALA A 86 -11.00 3.53 2.80
N LEU A 87 -10.27 3.12 1.76
CA LEU A 87 -8.88 3.54 1.53
C LEU A 87 -8.78 5.05 1.29
N LEU A 88 -9.70 5.64 0.53
CA LEU A 88 -9.75 7.08 0.33
C LEU A 88 -10.04 7.84 1.64
N TYR A 89 -10.92 7.32 2.50
CA TYR A 89 -11.19 7.90 3.81
C TYR A 89 -9.97 7.83 4.74
N ILE A 90 -9.34 6.66 4.86
CA ILE A 90 -8.15 6.44 5.70
C ILE A 90 -6.98 7.32 5.24
N ASN A 91 -6.80 7.43 3.92
CA ASN A 91 -5.71 8.20 3.33
C ASN A 91 -6.08 9.65 3.00
N SER A 92 -7.28 10.11 3.35
CA SER A 92 -7.75 11.47 3.04
C SER A 92 -6.79 12.53 3.57
N LEU A 93 -6.37 12.39 4.82
CA LEU A 93 -5.38 13.27 5.46
C LEU A 93 -4.06 13.28 4.70
N PHE A 94 -3.58 12.10 4.28
CA PHE A 94 -2.35 11.96 3.51
C PHE A 94 -2.45 12.60 2.12
N ILE A 95 -3.59 12.44 1.44
CA ILE A 95 -3.86 13.06 0.13
C ILE A 95 -3.84 14.59 0.28
N VAL A 96 -4.54 15.13 1.28
CA VAL A 96 -4.57 16.58 1.56
C VAL A 96 -3.15 17.10 1.81
N LEU A 97 -2.36 16.42 2.65
CA LEU A 97 -0.98 16.81 2.92
C LEU A 97 -0.13 16.84 1.63
N GLN A 98 -0.30 15.89 0.72
CA GLN A 98 0.42 15.87 -0.56
C GLN A 98 -0.10 16.85 -1.62
N ALA A 99 -1.39 17.19 -1.57
CA ALA A 99 -2.02 18.12 -2.52
C ALA A 99 -1.56 19.56 -2.31
N ILE A 100 -1.13 19.90 -1.09
CA ILE A 100 -0.69 21.26 -0.75
C ILE A 100 0.66 21.58 -1.43
N PRO A 101 0.73 22.63 -2.27
CA PRO A 101 1.92 22.96 -3.07
C PRO A 101 2.96 23.78 -2.27
N PHE A 102 3.39 23.31 -1.09
CA PHE A 102 4.42 24.01 -0.31
C PHE A 102 5.85 23.50 -0.59
N PRO A 103 6.87 24.39 -0.58
CA PRO A 103 8.28 24.01 -0.80
C PRO A 103 8.83 23.09 0.31
N PHE A 104 8.19 23.06 1.49
CA PHE A 104 8.55 22.17 2.59
C PHE A 104 8.30 20.68 2.28
N ARG A 105 7.53 20.35 1.23
CA ARG A 105 7.23 18.96 0.83
C ARG A 105 8.47 18.12 0.49
N TYR A 106 9.55 18.78 0.09
CA TYR A 106 10.79 18.14 -0.30
C TYR A 106 11.77 17.96 0.85
N ARG A 107 11.45 18.47 2.05
CA ARG A 107 12.29 18.24 3.23
C ARG A 107 12.22 16.76 3.62
N THR A 108 13.38 16.20 3.92
CA THR A 108 13.53 14.80 4.35
C THR A 108 12.68 14.47 5.56
N GLY A 109 12.58 15.40 6.53
CA GLY A 109 11.71 15.25 7.70
C GLY A 109 10.22 15.15 7.36
N TYR A 110 9.74 15.98 6.43
CA TYR A 110 8.34 15.99 6.01
C TYR A 110 7.97 14.70 5.24
N GLN A 111 8.86 14.23 4.35
CA GLN A 111 8.66 12.96 3.64
C GLN A 111 8.66 11.76 4.59
N LYS A 112 9.53 11.78 5.61
CA LYS A 112 9.56 10.72 6.64
C LYS A 112 8.27 10.72 7.47
N PHE A 113 7.77 11.90 7.86
CA PHE A 113 6.49 12.03 8.54
C PHE A 113 5.33 11.51 7.68
N CYS A 114 5.24 11.93 6.41
CA CYS A 114 4.19 11.46 5.49
C CYS A 114 4.27 9.95 5.25
N LYS A 115 5.48 9.38 5.14
CA LYS A 115 5.69 7.92 5.06
C LYS A 115 5.11 7.22 6.28
N TRP A 116 5.47 7.65 7.49
CA TRP A 116 4.99 7.00 8.72
C TRP A 116 3.48 7.19 8.92
N LEU A 117 2.95 8.37 8.61
CA LEU A 117 1.50 8.63 8.64
C LEU A 117 0.77 7.67 7.71
N PHE A 118 1.24 7.51 6.47
CA PHE A 118 0.68 6.57 5.50
C PHE A 118 0.79 5.11 5.99
N ILE A 119 1.94 4.71 6.53
CA ILE A 119 2.13 3.34 7.01
C ILE A 119 1.20 3.05 8.18
N ILE A 120 1.18 3.90 9.21
CA ILE A 120 0.37 3.69 10.42
C ILE A 120 -1.13 3.65 10.10
N THR A 121 -1.62 4.61 9.32
CA THR A 121 -3.05 4.69 8.96
C THR A 121 -3.51 3.48 8.16
N ASN A 122 -2.73 3.04 7.17
CA ASN A 122 -3.06 1.83 6.40
C ASN A 122 -2.91 0.56 7.22
N SER A 123 -1.93 0.46 8.11
CA SER A 123 -1.79 -0.67 9.04
C SER A 123 -3.02 -0.82 9.93
N LEU A 124 -3.60 0.29 10.43
CA LEU A 124 -4.86 0.25 11.19
C LEU A 124 -6.03 -0.25 10.35
N GLY A 125 -6.12 0.15 9.07
CA GLY A 125 -7.16 -0.36 8.18
C GLY A 125 -6.99 -1.84 7.81
N ILE A 126 -5.75 -2.30 7.64
CA ILE A 126 -5.44 -3.73 7.47
C ILE A 126 -5.81 -4.49 8.75
N LEU A 127 -5.48 -3.95 9.93
CA LEU A 127 -5.85 -4.55 11.21
C LEU A 127 -7.36 -4.71 11.33
N ALA A 128 -8.14 -3.68 10.97
CA ALA A 128 -9.59 -3.75 10.96
C ALA A 128 -10.11 -4.86 10.01
N ASN A 129 -9.50 -5.02 8.83
CA ASN A 129 -9.84 -6.12 7.92
C ASN A 129 -9.51 -7.48 8.54
N PHE A 130 -8.39 -7.64 9.25
CA PHE A 130 -8.02 -8.87 9.95
C PHE A 130 -8.93 -9.16 11.15
N SER A 131 -9.33 -8.13 11.90
CA SER A 131 -10.26 -8.26 13.03
C SER A 131 -11.61 -8.83 12.58
N ASP A 132 -12.09 -8.48 11.39
CA ASP A 132 -13.32 -9.04 10.83
C ASP A 132 -13.22 -10.57 10.61
N PHE A 133 -12.04 -11.17 10.40
CA PHE A 133 -11.88 -12.63 10.30
C PHE A 133 -12.23 -13.33 11.60
N ALA A 134 -11.78 -12.78 12.73
CA ALA A 134 -12.07 -13.30 14.06
C ALA A 134 -13.52 -12.99 14.43
N TYR A 135 -13.94 -11.72 14.33
CA TYR A 135 -15.27 -11.28 14.79
C TYR A 135 -16.45 -11.91 14.04
N TYR A 136 -16.33 -12.13 12.72
CA TYR A 136 -17.44 -12.65 11.91
C TYR A 136 -17.83 -14.08 12.29
N ARG A 137 -16.86 -14.89 12.75
CA ARG A 137 -17.09 -16.27 13.19
C ARG A 137 -17.87 -16.37 14.50
N TYR A 138 -17.77 -15.37 15.39
CA TYR A 138 -18.47 -15.37 16.68
C TYR A 138 -19.78 -14.58 16.67
N THR A 139 -19.91 -13.55 15.82
CA THR A 139 -21.05 -12.60 15.91
C THR A 139 -21.89 -12.50 14.63
N LEU A 140 -21.45 -13.06 13.49
CA LEU A 140 -22.13 -12.92 12.18
C LEU A 140 -22.41 -11.45 11.77
N LYS A 141 -21.68 -10.49 12.36
CA LYS A 141 -21.81 -9.05 12.09
C LYS A 141 -20.42 -8.44 11.91
N ARG A 142 -20.30 -7.46 10.99
CA ARG A 142 -19.07 -6.68 10.83
C ARG A 142 -18.84 -5.77 12.03
N THR A 143 -17.57 -5.49 12.34
CA THR A 143 -17.14 -4.62 13.44
C THR A 143 -17.69 -3.19 13.20
N THR A 144 -18.83 -2.88 13.81
CA THR A 144 -19.50 -1.57 13.69
C THR A 144 -19.27 -0.77 14.98
N ALA A 145 -19.45 0.55 14.98
CA ALA A 145 -19.36 1.39 16.19
C ALA A 145 -20.26 0.92 17.36
N SER A 146 -21.25 0.04 17.10
CA SER A 146 -22.05 -0.64 18.11
C SER A 146 -21.26 -1.59 19.01
N VAL A 147 -20.10 -2.08 18.54
CA VAL A 147 -19.14 -2.85 19.35
C VAL A 147 -18.58 -1.91 20.43
N PHE A 148 -18.12 -0.70 20.11
CA PHE A 148 -17.63 0.22 21.14
C PHE A 148 -18.70 0.61 22.18
N SER A 149 -19.98 0.68 21.82
CA SER A 149 -21.06 0.92 22.79
C SER A 149 -21.44 -0.33 23.61
N GLN A 150 -21.47 -1.52 23.00
CA GLN A 150 -21.72 -2.77 23.74
C GLN A 150 -20.56 -3.13 24.67
N PHE A 151 -19.33 -2.90 24.21
CA PHE A 151 -18.13 -3.15 24.98
C PHE A 151 -17.87 -2.06 26.03
N SER A 152 -18.48 -0.86 25.95
CA SER A 152 -18.33 0.17 26.99
C SER A 152 -18.84 -0.27 28.38
N ASN A 153 -19.74 -1.25 28.43
CA ASN A 153 -20.25 -1.86 29.67
C ASN A 153 -19.57 -3.19 30.06
N GLU A 154 -18.68 -3.74 29.22
CA GLU A 154 -17.97 -5.00 29.47
C GLU A 154 -16.61 -4.73 30.13
N GLN A 155 -16.42 -5.18 31.38
CA GLN A 155 -15.15 -5.01 32.12
C GLN A 155 -14.01 -5.90 31.59
N ASN A 156 -14.30 -6.92 30.77
CA ASN A 156 -13.34 -7.95 30.36
C ASN A 156 -12.87 -7.84 28.90
N LYS A 157 -12.82 -6.64 28.32
CA LYS A 157 -12.37 -6.43 26.92
C LYS A 157 -10.96 -6.98 26.67
N LEU A 158 -10.06 -6.82 27.63
CA LEU A 158 -8.69 -7.31 27.53
C LEU A 158 -8.62 -8.83 27.60
N LYS A 159 -9.41 -9.47 28.46
CA LYS A 159 -9.45 -10.93 28.57
C LYS A 159 -9.99 -11.58 27.31
N LEU A 160 -11.07 -11.03 26.74
CA LEU A 160 -11.62 -11.49 25.47
C LEU A 160 -10.63 -11.29 24.32
N THR A 161 -9.91 -10.16 24.28
CA THR A 161 -8.87 -9.91 23.28
C THR A 161 -7.69 -10.87 23.41
N ILE A 162 -7.31 -11.24 24.64
CA ILE A 162 -6.25 -12.22 24.93
C ILE A 162 -6.69 -13.64 24.53
N ASP A 163 -7.91 -14.05 24.89
CA ASP A 163 -8.48 -15.34 24.50
C ASP A 163 -8.56 -15.45 22.95
N PHE A 164 -8.93 -14.37 22.26
CA PHE A 164 -8.86 -14.29 20.80
C PHE A 164 -7.43 -14.37 20.24
N LEU A 165 -6.45 -13.78 20.94
CA LEU A 165 -5.06 -13.81 20.50
C LEU A 165 -4.45 -15.21 20.65
N GLU A 166 -4.90 -15.96 21.64
CA GLU A 166 -4.52 -17.36 21.88
C GLU A 166 -5.14 -18.29 20.83
N ASP A 167 -6.45 -18.17 20.56
CA ASP A 167 -7.14 -18.95 19.53
C ASP A 167 -6.68 -18.63 18.10
N TYR A 168 -6.30 -17.37 17.82
CA TYR A 168 -5.96 -16.88 16.48
C TYR A 168 -4.52 -16.38 16.33
N TRP A 169 -3.58 -16.92 17.11
CA TRP A 169 -2.16 -16.55 17.05
C TRP A 169 -1.58 -16.56 15.62
N PHE A 170 -2.05 -17.48 14.76
CA PHE A 170 -1.65 -17.56 13.35
C PHE A 170 -2.07 -16.33 12.54
N LEU A 171 -3.25 -15.72 12.80
CA LEU A 171 -3.67 -14.47 12.15
C LEU A 171 -2.75 -13.31 12.53
N VAL A 172 -2.23 -13.28 13.75
CA VAL A 172 -1.26 -12.27 14.20
C VAL A 172 0.05 -12.39 13.42
N ILE A 173 0.53 -13.62 13.20
CA ILE A 173 1.73 -13.87 12.39
C ILE A 173 1.51 -13.42 10.93
N ILE A 174 0.37 -13.77 10.34
CA ILE A 174 0.04 -13.30 8.99
C ILE A 174 -0.03 -11.78 8.95
N PHE A 175 -0.65 -11.14 9.94
CA PHE A 175 -0.73 -9.68 10.02
C PHE A 175 0.67 -9.04 10.07
N ILE A 176 1.57 -9.55 10.91
CA ILE A 176 2.96 -9.07 10.97
C ILE A 176 3.68 -9.25 9.63
N ALA A 177 3.52 -10.40 8.98
CA ALA A 177 4.08 -10.65 7.65
C ALA A 177 3.51 -9.68 6.59
N PHE A 178 2.22 -9.37 6.70
CA PHE A 178 1.53 -8.40 5.84
C PHE A 178 2.08 -6.98 6.01
N ILE A 179 2.25 -6.52 7.26
CA ILE A 179 2.85 -5.21 7.54
C ILE A 179 4.30 -5.16 7.05
N TRP A 180 5.07 -6.23 7.26
CA TRP A 180 6.44 -6.30 6.78
C TRP A 180 6.52 -6.22 5.25
N ALA A 181 5.68 -6.99 4.54
CA ALA A 181 5.57 -6.92 3.10
C ALA A 181 5.17 -5.52 2.63
N PHE A 182 4.17 -4.91 3.28
CA PHE A 182 3.71 -3.56 2.96
C PHE A 182 4.82 -2.51 3.10
N ILE A 183 5.60 -2.56 4.19
CA ILE A 183 6.76 -1.67 4.38
C ILE A 183 7.80 -1.89 3.28
N LYS A 184 8.12 -3.16 2.98
CA LYS A 184 9.11 -3.50 1.95
C LYS A 184 8.67 -3.01 0.58
N LEU A 185 7.41 -3.25 0.19
CA LEU A 185 6.88 -2.79 -1.10
C LEU A 185 6.76 -1.26 -1.18
N TYR A 186 6.49 -0.58 -0.06
CA TYR A 186 6.52 0.89 -0.01
C TYR A 186 7.92 1.44 -0.34
N ASP A 187 8.97 0.80 0.16
CA ASP A 187 10.36 1.23 -0.03
C ASP A 187 10.95 0.94 -1.43
N ILE A 188 10.26 0.10 -2.23
CA ILE A 188 10.64 -0.17 -3.62
C ILE A 188 10.47 1.09 -4.50
N ILE A 189 9.45 1.92 -4.25
CA ILE A 189 9.25 3.16 -5.02
C ILE A 189 9.73 4.36 -4.22
N LYS A 190 10.99 4.72 -4.46
CA LYS A 190 11.55 6.00 -4.03
C LYS A 190 11.05 7.11 -4.95
N VAL A 191 10.34 8.07 -4.38
CA VAL A 191 9.96 9.31 -5.07
C VAL A 191 11.24 10.11 -5.23
N GLN A 192 11.84 10.05 -6.42
CA GLN A 192 13.01 10.84 -6.75
C GLN A 192 12.55 12.21 -7.27
N LYS A 193 13.21 13.27 -6.81
CA LYS A 193 12.91 14.65 -7.17
C LYS A 193 13.08 14.81 -8.68
N ALA A 194 12.06 15.31 -9.36
CA ALA A 194 12.23 16.02 -10.63
C ALA A 194 12.84 17.40 -10.35
#